data_AF-K0NMJ8-F1
#
_entry.id   AF-K0NMJ8-F1
#
_cell.length_a   1.000
_cell.length_b   1.000
_cell.length_c   1.000
_cell.angle_alpha   90.00
_cell.angle_beta   90.00
_cell.angle_gamma   90.00
#
_symmetry.space_group_name_H-M   'P 1'
#
loop_
_entity.id
_entity.type
_entity.pdbx_description
1 polymer ?
#
loop_
_entity_poly.entity_id
_entity_poly.type
_entity_poly.pdbx_seq_one_letter_code
_entity_poly.pdbx_strand_id
1 'polypeptide(L)'
;MNTYEKFVRILREKWQIEELPESPLLRSNDGYFTFSPFQDTEENFASLKNTSSIFVKYQPTIRKLNALDLTNPLNLNYQTTYAVQKYQRSDQIDLIKQLIEVSREKLFPQIAASEVEITYPDILHDYFAQQKFDFKLNEVATTDRYLCKLDIPGKHYYIKVRMKFKTGSINVVDFVLVDYDSSDFSSQLDSIWVENLIDLLTENKRFIFDESRYQAEKAAVAKYTNEPRDQHVIINDVRTVLKVMSLGVLPAAKGINSEVKRKIRHLYFYYVYYVNNDIDELVSVVEQIGKAEKYSADILAIFTENLRATQKNYRAAVKTVKKKNLTREVAQSSLGVPDEYYGDFLHNWHSEYDF
;
A
#
# COMPACT_ATOMS: atom_id res chain seq x y z
N MET A 1 3.80 -11.40 -19.46
CA MET A 1 3.21 -10.04 -19.50
C MET A 1 2.85 -9.70 -18.07
N ASN A 2 3.42 -8.62 -17.52
CA ASN A 2 3.12 -8.19 -16.15
C ASN A 2 1.73 -7.53 -16.08
N THR A 3 1.23 -7.28 -14.87
CA THR A 3 -0.12 -6.75 -14.64
C THR A 3 -0.30 -5.36 -15.25
N TYR A 4 0.73 -4.51 -15.20
CA TYR A 4 0.70 -3.17 -15.77
C TYR A 4 0.57 -3.20 -17.30
N GLU A 5 1.38 -4.02 -17.99
CA GLU A 5 1.31 -4.20 -19.44
C GLU A 5 -0.08 -4.68 -19.87
N LYS A 6 -0.70 -5.58 -19.10
CA LYS A 6 -2.07 -6.03 -19.33
C LYS A 6 -3.06 -4.87 -19.18
N PHE A 7 -2.95 -4.09 -18.10
CA PHE A 7 -3.79 -2.93 -17.81
C PHE A 7 -3.70 -1.89 -18.93
N VAL A 8 -2.50 -1.47 -19.29
CA VAL A 8 -2.23 -0.51 -20.38
C VAL A 8 -2.77 -1.00 -21.72
N ARG A 9 -2.58 -2.28 -22.06
CA ARG A 9 -3.10 -2.84 -23.31
C ARG A 9 -4.63 -2.79 -23.36
N ILE A 10 -5.30 -3.11 -22.25
CA ILE A 10 -6.76 -3.04 -22.14
C ILE A 10 -7.26 -1.61 -22.38
N LEU A 11 -6.57 -0.61 -21.82
CA LEU A 11 -6.93 0.80 -22.06
C LEU A 11 -6.70 1.22 -23.52
N ARG A 12 -5.59 0.78 -24.13
CA ARG A 12 -5.28 1.06 -25.55
C ARG A 12 -6.27 0.47 -26.54
N GLU A 13 -7.02 -0.57 -26.17
CA GLU A 13 -8.10 -1.11 -27.01
C GLU A 13 -9.24 -0.10 -27.22
N LYS A 14 -9.41 0.88 -26.32
CA LYS A 14 -10.57 1.78 -26.30
C LYS A 14 -10.21 3.26 -26.35
N TRP A 15 -9.03 3.64 -25.87
CA TRP A 15 -8.59 5.03 -25.82
C TRP A 15 -7.19 5.22 -26.36
N GLN A 16 -6.93 6.39 -26.92
CA GLN A 16 -5.58 6.88 -27.11
C GLN A 16 -5.03 7.32 -25.74
N ILE A 17 -3.98 6.65 -25.28
CA ILE A 17 -3.34 6.94 -24.00
C ILE A 17 -1.89 7.37 -24.18
N GLU A 18 -1.42 8.20 -23.27
CA GLU A 18 -0.02 8.60 -23.13
C GLU A 18 0.53 8.10 -21.80
N GLU A 19 1.71 7.47 -21.82
CA GLU A 19 2.34 6.99 -20.59
C GLU A 19 3.23 8.07 -19.98
N LEU A 20 3.00 8.39 -18.71
CA LEU A 20 3.84 9.30 -17.94
C LEU A 20 5.02 8.53 -17.32
N PRO A 21 6.21 9.14 -17.21
CA PRO A 21 7.36 8.50 -16.60
C PRO A 21 7.13 8.24 -15.11
N GLU A 22 7.75 7.18 -14.59
CA GLU A 22 7.82 6.91 -13.14
C GLU A 22 8.56 8.04 -12.43
N SER A 23 8.04 8.44 -11.26
CA SER A 23 8.72 9.36 -10.35
C SER A 23 9.74 8.64 -9.48
N PRO A 24 10.82 9.32 -9.04
CA PRO A 24 11.75 8.73 -8.10
C PRO A 24 11.04 8.29 -6.81
N LEU A 25 11.30 7.06 -6.38
CA LEU A 25 10.70 6.51 -5.16
C LEU A 25 11.23 7.20 -3.90
N LEU A 26 12.53 7.54 -3.87
CA LEU A 26 13.16 8.36 -2.84
C LEU A 26 13.13 9.82 -3.27
N ARG A 27 12.52 10.70 -2.47
CA ARG A 27 12.39 12.13 -2.81
C ARG A 27 13.41 12.97 -2.04
N SER A 28 13.71 14.15 -2.59
CA SER A 28 14.59 15.14 -1.96
C SER A 28 13.83 16.15 -1.07
N ASN A 29 12.49 16.10 -1.04
CA ASN A 29 11.62 17.00 -0.28
C ASN A 29 11.15 16.39 1.04
N ASP A 30 10.30 17.12 1.77
CA ASP A 30 9.85 16.78 3.13
C ASP A 30 9.16 15.41 3.25
N GLY A 31 8.61 14.90 2.14
CA GLY A 31 8.13 13.53 2.06
C GLY A 31 9.25 12.58 1.65
N TYR A 32 9.76 11.75 2.57
CA TYR A 32 10.87 10.82 2.28
C TYR A 32 10.67 9.93 1.04
N PHE A 33 9.43 9.50 0.77
CA PHE A 33 9.13 8.62 -0.35
C PHE A 33 7.94 9.11 -1.15
N THR A 34 7.91 8.76 -2.42
CA THR A 34 6.70 8.87 -3.24
C THR A 34 5.67 7.87 -2.72
N PHE A 35 4.55 8.38 -2.20
CA PHE A 35 3.47 7.61 -1.59
C PHE A 35 2.23 7.51 -2.49
N SER A 36 2.17 8.29 -3.57
CA SER A 36 1.09 8.32 -4.56
C SER A 36 1.61 8.82 -5.90
N PRO A 37 1.11 8.32 -7.05
CA PRO A 37 1.41 8.88 -8.37
C PRO A 37 1.06 10.37 -8.49
N PHE A 38 0.07 10.83 -7.71
CA PHE A 38 -0.37 12.23 -7.71
C PHE A 38 0.74 13.24 -7.39
N GLN A 39 1.69 12.91 -6.49
CA GLN A 39 2.64 13.87 -5.92
C GLN A 39 3.56 14.57 -6.94
N ASP A 40 3.74 13.98 -8.12
CA ASP A 40 4.57 14.57 -9.18
C ASP A 40 3.77 14.81 -10.46
N THR A 41 2.45 14.62 -10.41
CA THR A 41 1.53 14.96 -11.49
C THR A 41 0.63 16.13 -11.13
N GLU A 42 0.80 16.71 -9.94
CA GLU A 42 0.01 17.85 -9.47
C GLU A 42 0.08 19.04 -10.44
N GLU A 43 1.29 19.40 -10.89
CA GLU A 43 1.50 20.47 -11.87
C GLU A 43 0.85 20.16 -13.24
N ASN A 44 0.66 18.89 -13.58
CA ASN A 44 0.02 18.50 -14.84
C ASN A 44 -1.46 18.89 -14.88
N PHE A 45 -2.15 18.92 -13.74
CA PHE A 45 -3.53 19.42 -13.67
C PHE A 45 -3.61 20.90 -14.08
N ALA A 46 -2.59 21.70 -13.82
CA ALA A 46 -2.56 23.08 -14.30
C ALA A 46 -2.03 23.19 -15.75
N SER A 47 -0.95 22.49 -16.07
CA SER A 47 -0.20 22.67 -17.32
C SER A 47 -0.78 21.92 -18.52
N LEU A 48 -1.42 20.77 -18.30
CA LEU A 48 -1.97 19.90 -19.35
C LEU A 48 -3.50 19.99 -19.48
N LYS A 49 -4.14 20.96 -18.82
CA LYS A 49 -5.61 21.12 -18.81
C LYS A 49 -6.27 21.32 -20.18
N ASN A 50 -5.49 21.63 -21.22
CA ASN A 50 -5.98 21.80 -22.58
C ASN A 50 -5.78 20.53 -23.45
N THR A 51 -5.20 19.47 -22.89
CA THR A 51 -4.94 18.21 -23.60
C THR A 51 -6.11 17.25 -23.41
N SER A 52 -6.61 16.67 -24.51
CA SER A 52 -7.72 15.70 -24.47
C SER A 52 -7.28 14.26 -24.20
N SER A 53 -5.97 14.00 -24.15
CA SER A 53 -5.38 12.70 -23.92
C SER A 53 -5.72 12.15 -22.53
N ILE A 54 -5.80 10.82 -22.46
CA ILE A 54 -5.81 10.09 -21.18
C ILE A 54 -4.37 9.70 -20.87
N PHE A 55 -3.92 10.02 -19.67
CA PHE A 55 -2.58 9.72 -19.22
C PHE A 55 -2.60 8.51 -18.30
N VAL A 56 -1.60 7.64 -18.41
CA VAL A 56 -1.42 6.49 -17.53
C VAL A 56 -0.05 6.54 -16.91
N LYS A 57 0.04 6.27 -15.60
CA LYS A 57 1.31 6.29 -14.87
C LYS A 57 1.47 5.01 -14.06
N TYR A 58 2.63 4.36 -14.21
CA TYR A 58 3.12 3.34 -13.30
C TYR A 58 3.93 4.02 -12.18
N GLN A 59 3.63 3.71 -10.93
CA GLN A 59 4.33 4.29 -9.79
C GLN A 59 4.50 3.28 -8.64
N PRO A 60 5.73 2.81 -8.37
CA PRO A 60 6.09 2.22 -7.09
C PRO A 60 5.96 3.26 -5.99
N THR A 61 5.42 2.86 -4.84
CA THR A 61 5.15 3.75 -3.71
C THR A 61 5.57 3.14 -2.39
N ILE A 62 6.00 3.98 -1.45
CA ILE A 62 6.20 3.59 -0.04
C ILE A 62 5.30 4.45 0.83
N ARG A 63 4.42 3.81 1.61
CA ARG A 63 3.44 4.49 2.48
C ARG A 63 3.65 4.09 3.93
N LYS A 64 3.57 5.09 4.83
CA LYS A 64 3.49 4.92 6.29
C LYS A 64 4.48 3.88 6.85
N LEU A 65 5.78 4.05 6.57
CA LEU A 65 6.84 3.06 6.83
C LEU A 65 6.74 2.35 8.20
N ASN A 66 6.45 3.09 9.27
CA ASN A 66 6.29 2.57 10.63
C ASN A 66 4.90 2.77 11.25
N ALA A 67 3.94 3.34 10.49
CA ALA A 67 2.62 3.74 11.00
C ALA A 67 1.46 2.99 10.32
N LEU A 68 1.76 2.06 9.42
CA LEU A 68 0.77 1.22 8.76
C LEU A 68 0.43 0.02 9.65
N ASP A 69 -0.86 -0.24 9.84
CA ASP A 69 -1.31 -1.49 10.46
C ASP A 69 -1.23 -2.62 9.44
N LEU A 70 -0.29 -3.53 9.68
CA LEU A 70 0.02 -4.68 8.83
C LEU A 70 -0.71 -5.94 9.27
N THR A 71 -1.61 -5.89 10.26
CA THR A 71 -2.48 -7.06 10.42
C THR A 71 -3.45 -7.20 9.30
N ASN A 72 -3.95 -6.08 8.78
CA ASN A 72 -4.80 -6.13 7.62
C ASN A 72 -3.94 -6.66 6.46
N PRO A 73 -4.18 -7.89 5.99
CA PRO A 73 -3.29 -8.55 5.06
C PRO A 73 -3.41 -7.99 3.62
N LEU A 74 -4.22 -6.94 3.46
CA LEU A 74 -4.39 -6.15 2.25
C LEU A 74 -3.55 -4.87 2.24
N ASN A 75 -2.97 -4.49 3.39
CA ASN A 75 -2.13 -3.30 3.50
C ASN A 75 -0.68 -3.64 3.15
N LEU A 76 0.00 -2.76 2.43
CA LEU A 76 1.42 -2.90 2.15
C LEU A 76 2.14 -1.58 2.37
N ASN A 77 3.35 -1.64 2.93
CA ASN A 77 4.20 -0.46 2.98
C ASN A 77 4.78 -0.14 1.60
N TYR A 78 5.33 -1.14 0.92
CA TYR A 78 5.86 -1.02 -0.44
C TYR A 78 4.91 -1.70 -1.43
N GLN A 79 4.36 -0.91 -2.36
CA GLN A 79 3.38 -1.38 -3.33
C GLN A 79 3.52 -0.64 -4.66
N THR A 80 3.09 -1.30 -5.73
CA THR A 80 2.98 -0.68 -7.05
C THR A 80 1.56 -0.17 -7.25
N THR A 81 1.46 1.05 -7.78
CA THR A 81 0.18 1.69 -8.11
C THR A 81 0.16 2.14 -9.55
N TYR A 82 -1.03 2.18 -10.14
CA TYR A 82 -1.28 2.78 -11.44
C TYR A 82 -2.23 3.95 -11.29
N ALA A 83 -2.01 4.99 -12.09
CA ALA A 83 -2.97 6.08 -12.23
C ALA A 83 -3.47 6.17 -13.66
N VAL A 84 -4.76 6.43 -13.80
CA VAL A 84 -5.39 6.92 -15.04
C VAL A 84 -5.85 8.34 -14.78
N GLN A 85 -5.38 9.27 -15.60
CA GLN A 85 -5.51 10.70 -15.40
C GLN A 85 -6.06 11.36 -16.65
N LYS A 86 -6.94 12.34 -16.48
CA LYS A 86 -7.41 13.20 -17.56
C LYS A 86 -7.42 14.64 -17.08
N TYR A 87 -6.52 15.44 -17.62
CA TYR A 87 -6.33 16.81 -17.17
C TYR A 87 -7.30 17.80 -17.82
N GLN A 88 -7.91 17.49 -18.96
CA GLN A 88 -8.97 18.36 -19.48
C GLN A 88 -10.21 18.33 -18.59
N ARG A 89 -10.67 19.53 -18.20
CA ARG A 89 -11.96 19.70 -17.53
C ARG A 89 -13.10 19.32 -18.47
N SER A 90 -13.86 18.33 -18.07
CA SER A 90 -15.06 17.83 -18.76
C SER A 90 -15.92 17.06 -17.76
N ASP A 91 -17.14 16.70 -18.13
CA ASP A 91 -17.85 15.67 -17.39
C ASP A 91 -17.10 14.33 -17.56
N GLN A 92 -16.64 13.76 -16.44
CA GLN A 92 -15.84 12.54 -16.40
C GLN A 92 -16.67 11.25 -16.25
N ILE A 93 -18.01 11.33 -16.15
CA ILE A 93 -18.81 10.20 -15.65
C ILE A 93 -18.77 9.01 -16.60
N ASP A 94 -18.85 9.29 -17.91
CA ASP A 94 -18.70 8.29 -18.97
C ASP A 94 -17.35 7.59 -18.89
N LEU A 95 -16.27 8.35 -18.69
CA LEU A 95 -14.94 7.79 -18.62
C LEU A 95 -14.80 6.88 -17.39
N ILE A 96 -15.25 7.32 -16.21
CA ILE A 96 -15.22 6.52 -14.98
C ILE A 96 -16.01 5.22 -15.17
N LYS A 97 -17.25 5.32 -15.64
CA LYS A 97 -18.11 4.15 -15.89
C LYS A 97 -17.43 3.15 -16.83
N GLN A 98 -16.91 3.64 -17.95
CA GLN A 98 -16.26 2.80 -18.95
C GLN A 98 -14.95 2.17 -18.45
N LEU A 99 -14.16 2.89 -17.63
CA LEU A 99 -12.95 2.34 -17.01
C LEU A 99 -13.30 1.18 -16.07
N ILE A 100 -14.38 1.31 -15.29
CA ILE A 100 -14.86 0.25 -14.40
C ILE A 100 -15.36 -0.95 -15.23
N GLU A 101 -16.19 -0.73 -16.25
CA GLU A 101 -16.72 -1.78 -17.13
C GLU A 101 -15.60 -2.58 -17.80
N VAL A 102 -14.69 -1.89 -18.48
CA VAL A 102 -13.59 -2.53 -19.23
C VAL A 102 -12.64 -3.27 -18.29
N SER A 103 -12.31 -2.69 -17.13
CA SER A 103 -11.47 -3.36 -16.14
C SER A 103 -12.16 -4.61 -15.58
N ARG A 104 -13.45 -4.53 -15.23
CA ARG A 104 -14.23 -5.68 -14.80
C ARG A 104 -14.31 -6.75 -15.89
N GLU A 105 -14.47 -6.36 -17.16
CA GLU A 105 -14.56 -7.31 -18.28
C GLU A 105 -13.26 -8.05 -18.55
N LYS A 106 -12.14 -7.34 -18.49
CA LYS A 106 -10.86 -7.84 -18.99
C LYS A 106 -9.89 -8.27 -17.90
N LEU A 107 -10.00 -7.68 -16.70
CA LEU A 107 -9.20 -8.05 -15.53
C LEU A 107 -9.97 -8.98 -14.58
N PHE A 108 -11.25 -8.70 -14.36
CA PHE A 108 -12.05 -9.40 -13.34
C PHE A 108 -13.28 -10.10 -13.93
N PRO A 109 -13.14 -10.92 -15.00
CA PRO A 109 -14.29 -11.51 -15.71
C PRO A 109 -15.18 -12.40 -14.82
N GLN A 110 -14.65 -12.89 -13.70
CA GLN A 110 -15.36 -13.66 -12.69
C GLN A 110 -16.29 -12.84 -11.80
N ILE A 111 -16.19 -11.51 -11.81
CA ILE A 111 -17.00 -10.60 -10.99
C ILE A 111 -18.14 -10.06 -11.84
N ALA A 112 -19.38 -10.32 -11.42
CA ALA A 112 -20.55 -9.80 -12.12
C ALA A 112 -20.72 -8.29 -11.90
N ALA A 113 -21.42 -7.59 -12.81
CA ALA A 113 -21.69 -6.15 -12.64
C ALA A 113 -22.43 -5.85 -11.32
N SER A 114 -23.38 -6.70 -10.92
CA SER A 114 -24.09 -6.60 -9.64
C SER A 114 -23.21 -6.81 -8.39
N GLU A 115 -21.96 -7.21 -8.57
CA GLU A 115 -20.96 -7.44 -7.52
C GLU A 115 -19.91 -6.32 -7.46
N VAL A 116 -20.11 -5.26 -8.26
CA VAL A 116 -19.36 -4.01 -8.20
C VAL A 116 -20.19 -2.97 -7.45
N GLU A 117 -19.55 -2.28 -6.52
CA GLU A 117 -20.13 -1.22 -5.69
C GLU A 117 -19.35 0.08 -5.92
N ILE A 118 -20.06 1.15 -6.22
CA ILE A 118 -19.52 2.51 -6.35
C ILE A 118 -20.06 3.33 -5.18
N THR A 119 -19.16 3.76 -4.30
CA THR A 119 -19.48 4.64 -3.18
C THR A 119 -19.07 6.08 -3.51
N TYR A 120 -19.99 7.03 -3.37
CA TYR A 120 -19.75 8.44 -3.68
C TYR A 120 -20.46 9.38 -2.69
N PRO A 121 -19.91 10.58 -2.44
CA PRO A 121 -20.54 11.56 -1.56
C PRO A 121 -21.83 12.15 -2.18
N ASP A 122 -22.82 12.44 -1.34
CA ASP A 122 -24.15 12.99 -1.68
C ASP A 122 -24.11 14.25 -2.56
N ILE A 123 -23.06 15.06 -2.48
CA ILE A 123 -22.85 16.21 -3.37
C ILE A 123 -22.70 15.82 -4.87
N LEU A 124 -22.44 14.54 -5.15
CA LEU A 124 -22.37 13.96 -6.49
C LEU A 124 -23.68 13.23 -6.88
N HIS A 125 -24.79 13.41 -6.16
CA HIS A 125 -26.06 12.76 -6.48
C HIS A 125 -26.47 13.02 -7.94
N ASP A 126 -26.59 14.30 -8.32
CA ASP A 126 -27.04 14.70 -9.66
C ASP A 126 -26.05 14.24 -10.73
N TYR A 127 -24.76 14.21 -10.40
CA TYR A 127 -23.70 13.69 -11.28
C TYR A 127 -23.98 12.23 -11.65
N PHE A 128 -24.16 11.35 -10.65
CA PHE A 128 -24.46 9.94 -10.89
C PHE A 128 -25.87 9.70 -11.46
N ALA A 129 -26.83 10.59 -11.22
CA ALA A 129 -28.19 10.50 -11.76
C ALA A 129 -28.25 10.72 -13.28
N GLN A 130 -27.23 11.31 -13.90
CA GLN A 130 -27.18 11.55 -15.35
C GLN A 130 -27.20 10.26 -16.18
N GLN A 131 -26.76 9.14 -15.61
CA GLN A 131 -26.61 7.90 -16.34
C GLN A 131 -27.15 6.69 -15.58
N LYS A 132 -27.60 5.70 -16.35
CA LYS A 132 -27.91 4.39 -15.79
C LYS A 132 -26.61 3.62 -15.52
N PHE A 133 -26.46 3.12 -14.31
CA PHE A 133 -25.41 2.21 -13.90
C PHE A 133 -25.98 0.81 -13.67
N ASP A 134 -25.29 -0.21 -14.19
CA ASP A 134 -25.59 -1.61 -13.89
C ASP A 134 -24.87 -2.10 -12.61
N PHE A 135 -24.12 -1.21 -11.97
CA PHE A 135 -23.41 -1.42 -10.71
C PHE A 135 -24.26 -0.96 -9.52
N LYS A 136 -23.92 -1.43 -8.32
CA LYS A 136 -24.54 -0.92 -7.09
C LYS A 136 -24.00 0.47 -6.79
N LEU A 137 -24.91 1.44 -6.66
CA LEU A 137 -24.61 2.82 -6.30
C LEU A 137 -24.92 3.03 -4.81
N ASN A 138 -23.91 3.44 -4.06
CA ASN A 138 -24.00 3.69 -2.62
C ASN A 138 -23.64 5.14 -2.32
N GLU A 139 -24.67 5.97 -2.18
CA GLU A 139 -24.52 7.36 -1.75
C GLU A 139 -24.22 7.45 -0.25
N VAL A 140 -23.32 8.35 0.14
CA VAL A 140 -22.96 8.60 1.53
C VAL A 140 -22.85 10.09 1.82
N ALA A 141 -23.04 10.50 3.07
CA ALA A 141 -22.87 11.89 3.45
C ALA A 141 -21.46 12.40 3.13
N THR A 142 -21.36 13.62 2.59
CA THR A 142 -20.07 14.29 2.39
C THR A 142 -19.36 14.49 3.73
N THR A 143 -18.24 13.79 3.92
CA THR A 143 -17.39 13.84 5.11
C THR A 143 -15.92 13.95 4.70
N ASP A 144 -15.02 14.24 5.65
CA ASP A 144 -13.57 14.30 5.41
C ASP A 144 -12.98 13.05 4.73
N ARG A 145 -13.66 11.90 4.80
CA ARG A 145 -13.23 10.64 4.14
C ARG A 145 -13.43 10.63 2.63
N TYR A 146 -14.30 11.50 2.12
CA TYR A 146 -14.63 11.63 0.70
C TYR A 146 -14.27 13.00 0.13
N LEU A 147 -13.75 13.90 0.97
CA LEU A 147 -13.05 15.11 0.55
C LEU A 147 -11.58 14.78 0.31
N CYS A 148 -11.09 15.06 -0.89
CA CYS A 148 -9.69 14.90 -1.22
C CYS A 148 -8.98 16.24 -0.96
N LYS A 149 -7.98 16.23 -0.06
CA LYS A 149 -7.14 17.40 0.21
C LYS A 149 -5.93 17.32 -0.71
N LEU A 150 -6.00 18.06 -1.80
CA LEU A 150 -4.90 18.26 -2.74
C LEU A 150 -4.36 19.68 -2.57
N ASP A 151 -3.06 19.88 -2.80
CA ASP A 151 -2.42 21.20 -2.72
C ASP A 151 -2.62 22.02 -4.01
N ILE A 152 -3.75 21.78 -4.70
CA ILE A 152 -4.25 22.54 -5.84
C ILE A 152 -5.60 23.18 -5.52
N PRO A 153 -5.88 24.40 -6.03
CA PRO A 153 -7.17 25.06 -5.87
C PRO A 153 -8.33 24.19 -6.36
N GLY A 154 -9.50 24.37 -5.73
CA GLY A 154 -10.74 23.69 -6.13
C GLY A 154 -11.31 22.78 -5.06
N LYS A 155 -12.43 22.13 -5.40
CA LYS A 155 -13.08 21.12 -4.56
C LYS A 155 -12.83 19.74 -5.16
N HIS A 156 -12.32 18.81 -4.36
CA HIS A 156 -11.91 17.50 -4.84
C HIS A 156 -12.65 16.40 -4.09
N TYR A 157 -13.20 15.43 -4.82
CA TYR A 157 -14.07 14.39 -4.25
C TYR A 157 -13.61 13.00 -4.62
N TYR A 158 -13.57 12.10 -3.64
CA TYR A 158 -13.31 10.68 -3.86
C TYR A 158 -14.57 9.95 -4.31
N ILE A 159 -14.41 9.09 -5.32
CA ILE A 159 -15.35 8.04 -5.70
C ILE A 159 -14.62 6.71 -5.52
N LYS A 160 -15.17 5.81 -4.72
CA LYS A 160 -14.51 4.54 -4.38
C LYS A 160 -15.22 3.38 -5.05
N VAL A 161 -14.47 2.49 -5.67
CA VAL A 161 -15.01 1.31 -6.33
C VAL A 161 -14.54 0.06 -5.61
N ARG A 162 -15.52 -0.67 -5.07
CA ARG A 162 -15.31 -1.94 -4.40
C ARG A 162 -15.84 -3.07 -5.25
N MET A 163 -15.14 -4.20 -5.22
CA MET A 163 -15.56 -5.40 -5.92
C MET A 163 -15.66 -6.56 -4.93
N LYS A 164 -16.60 -7.48 -5.18
CA LYS A 164 -16.77 -8.67 -4.34
C LYS A 164 -15.47 -9.44 -4.21
N PHE A 165 -15.21 -9.84 -2.97
CA PHE A 165 -14.05 -10.62 -2.59
C PHE A 165 -14.41 -11.56 -1.45
N LYS A 166 -14.42 -12.87 -1.74
CA LYS A 166 -14.83 -13.91 -0.78
C LYS A 166 -16.23 -13.59 -0.21
N THR A 167 -16.35 -13.43 1.12
CA THR A 167 -17.61 -13.07 1.79
C THR A 167 -17.91 -11.58 1.80
N GLY A 168 -16.92 -10.73 1.51
CA GLY A 168 -17.05 -9.27 1.56
C GLY A 168 -16.71 -8.57 0.23
N SER A 169 -16.13 -7.37 0.31
CA SER A 169 -15.65 -6.60 -0.82
C SER A 169 -14.41 -5.80 -0.48
N ILE A 170 -13.51 -5.62 -1.46
CA ILE A 170 -12.28 -4.84 -1.30
C ILE A 170 -12.28 -3.64 -2.24
N ASN A 171 -11.59 -2.57 -1.84
CA ASN A 171 -11.39 -1.40 -2.69
C ASN A 171 -10.41 -1.71 -3.81
N VAL A 172 -10.79 -1.47 -5.07
CA VAL A 172 -9.96 -1.78 -6.25
C VAL A 172 -9.38 -0.51 -6.85
N VAL A 173 -10.19 0.56 -6.88
CA VAL A 173 -9.78 1.88 -7.37
C VAL A 173 -10.46 2.97 -6.57
N ASP A 174 -9.66 4.00 -6.25
CA ASP A 174 -10.17 5.30 -5.85
C ASP A 174 -10.04 6.25 -7.05
N PHE A 175 -11.15 6.84 -7.49
CA PHE A 175 -11.15 7.98 -8.41
C PHE A 175 -11.19 9.27 -7.61
N VAL A 176 -10.61 10.33 -8.16
CA VAL A 176 -10.73 11.69 -7.64
C VAL A 176 -11.27 12.58 -8.75
N LEU A 177 -12.42 13.18 -8.52
CA LEU A 177 -12.86 14.34 -9.30
C LEU A 177 -12.08 15.54 -8.78
N VAL A 178 -11.17 16.04 -9.60
CA VAL A 178 -10.29 17.16 -9.27
C VAL A 178 -10.92 18.45 -9.76
N ASP A 179 -11.00 19.44 -8.87
CA ASP A 179 -11.56 20.77 -9.11
C ASP A 179 -12.99 20.70 -9.68
N TYR A 180 -13.84 19.90 -9.03
CA TYR A 180 -15.21 19.63 -9.45
C TYR A 180 -16.11 20.86 -9.30
N ASP A 181 -16.85 21.16 -10.38
CA ASP A 181 -17.91 22.17 -10.42
C ASP A 181 -19.28 21.50 -10.60
N SER A 182 -20.17 21.70 -9.65
CA SER A 182 -21.52 21.12 -9.67
C SER A 182 -22.48 21.82 -10.63
N SER A 183 -22.13 22.99 -11.17
CA SER A 183 -23.01 23.75 -12.08
C SER A 183 -23.02 23.17 -13.49
N ASP A 184 -21.91 22.59 -13.93
CA ASP A 184 -21.75 21.98 -15.26
C ASP A 184 -21.18 20.55 -15.20
N PHE A 185 -21.04 20.00 -13.99
CA PHE A 185 -20.49 18.67 -13.72
C PHE A 185 -19.03 18.48 -14.17
N SER A 186 -18.33 19.56 -14.50
CA SER A 186 -16.98 19.49 -15.03
C SER A 186 -15.96 19.23 -13.92
N SER A 187 -14.99 18.38 -14.22
CA SER A 187 -13.83 18.12 -13.37
C SER A 187 -12.67 17.61 -14.22
N GLN A 188 -11.48 17.59 -13.63
CA GLN A 188 -10.37 16.76 -14.10
C GLN A 188 -10.45 15.41 -13.37
N LEU A 189 -9.75 14.39 -13.87
CA LEU A 189 -9.79 13.04 -13.31
C LEU A 189 -8.40 12.59 -12.85
N ASP A 190 -8.34 12.05 -11.63
CA ASP A 190 -7.25 11.18 -11.16
C ASP A 190 -7.82 9.81 -10.76
N SER A 191 -6.97 8.80 -10.71
CA SER A 191 -7.31 7.52 -10.10
C SER A 191 -6.09 6.81 -9.52
N ILE A 192 -6.33 5.93 -8.54
CA ILE A 192 -5.29 5.09 -7.94
C ILE A 192 -5.78 3.65 -7.94
N TRP A 193 -5.10 2.82 -8.71
CA TRP A 193 -5.25 1.37 -8.77
C TRP A 193 -4.07 0.72 -8.07
N VAL A 194 -4.29 -0.28 -7.23
CA VAL A 194 -3.21 -0.99 -6.51
C VAL A 194 -2.95 -2.34 -7.16
N GLU A 195 -1.75 -2.54 -7.71
CA GLU A 195 -1.37 -3.76 -8.45
C GLU A 195 -1.62 -5.03 -7.63
N ASN A 196 -1.22 -5.03 -6.36
CA ASN A 196 -1.44 -6.16 -5.45
C ASN A 196 -2.92 -6.52 -5.29
N LEU A 197 -3.83 -5.55 -5.27
CA LEU A 197 -5.26 -5.84 -5.16
C LEU A 197 -5.85 -6.35 -6.48
N ILE A 198 -5.32 -5.88 -7.61
CA ILE A 198 -5.66 -6.42 -8.94
C ILE A 198 -5.21 -7.89 -9.02
N ASP A 199 -3.96 -8.19 -8.65
CA ASP A 199 -3.39 -9.53 -8.69
C ASP A 199 -4.13 -10.47 -7.73
N LEU A 200 -4.39 -10.03 -6.50
CA LEU A 200 -5.17 -10.77 -5.52
C LEU A 200 -6.55 -11.20 -6.07
N LEU A 201 -7.26 -10.30 -6.75
CA LEU A 201 -8.57 -10.59 -7.34
C LEU A 201 -8.46 -11.50 -8.56
N THR A 202 -7.54 -11.21 -9.48
CA THR A 202 -7.36 -11.99 -10.72
C THR A 202 -6.91 -13.42 -10.43
N GLU A 203 -6.06 -13.63 -9.43
CA GLU A 203 -5.60 -14.95 -8.98
C GLU A 203 -6.54 -15.60 -7.94
N ASN A 204 -7.61 -14.91 -7.53
CA ASN A 204 -8.58 -15.35 -6.53
C ASN A 204 -7.93 -15.81 -5.20
N LYS A 205 -6.88 -15.12 -4.76
CA LYS A 205 -6.15 -15.42 -3.51
C LYS A 205 -6.87 -14.81 -2.31
N ARG A 206 -6.53 -15.26 -1.08
CA ARG A 206 -7.10 -14.69 0.15
C ARG A 206 -6.20 -13.60 0.73
N PHE A 207 -4.89 -13.78 0.62
CA PHE A 207 -3.89 -12.85 1.12
C PHE A 207 -2.93 -12.45 0.01
N ILE A 208 -2.41 -11.23 0.05
CA ILE A 208 -1.50 -10.68 -0.98
C ILE A 208 -0.31 -11.63 -1.21
N PHE A 209 0.34 -12.10 -0.14
CA PHE A 209 1.52 -12.96 -0.28
C PHE A 209 1.21 -14.41 -0.67
N ASP A 210 -0.05 -14.76 -0.99
CA ASP A 210 -0.40 -16.02 -1.65
C ASP A 210 -0.40 -15.90 -3.18
N GLU A 211 -0.24 -14.69 -3.72
CA GLU A 211 -0.07 -14.41 -5.15
C GLU A 211 1.15 -15.17 -5.70
N SER A 212 1.06 -15.56 -6.97
CA SER A 212 2.06 -16.42 -7.62
C SER A 212 3.45 -15.80 -7.64
N ARG A 213 3.55 -14.47 -7.69
CA ARG A 213 4.82 -13.74 -7.64
C ARG A 213 5.55 -13.82 -6.30
N TYR A 214 4.86 -14.14 -5.20
CA TYR A 214 5.43 -14.17 -3.85
C TYR A 214 5.69 -15.59 -3.32
N GLN A 215 5.63 -16.61 -4.19
CA GLN A 215 5.77 -18.01 -3.77
C GLN A 215 7.10 -18.29 -3.06
N ALA A 216 8.20 -17.68 -3.50
CA ALA A 216 9.51 -17.90 -2.92
C ALA A 216 9.61 -17.30 -1.50
N GLU A 217 9.10 -16.09 -1.33
CA GLU A 217 9.04 -15.38 -0.06
C GLU A 217 8.12 -16.07 0.91
N LYS A 218 6.95 -16.51 0.42
CA LYS A 218 5.99 -17.30 1.20
C LYS A 218 6.63 -18.61 1.68
N ALA A 219 7.33 -19.32 0.81
CA ALA A 219 8.02 -20.57 1.17
C ALA A 219 9.16 -20.36 2.17
N ALA A 220 9.83 -19.20 2.16
CA ALA A 220 10.87 -18.86 3.12
C ALA A 220 10.30 -18.70 4.54
N VAL A 221 9.12 -18.09 4.68
CA VAL A 221 8.48 -17.82 5.97
C VAL A 221 7.61 -18.97 6.48
N ALA A 222 6.97 -19.72 5.57
CA ALA A 222 6.10 -20.85 5.91
C ALA A 222 6.80 -21.99 6.68
N LYS A 223 8.14 -22.02 6.67
CA LYS A 223 8.95 -22.93 7.49
C LYS A 223 8.81 -22.67 8.99
N TYR A 224 8.45 -21.45 9.39
CA TYR A 224 8.49 -20.99 10.77
C TYR A 224 7.12 -20.62 11.34
N THR A 225 6.17 -20.24 10.47
CA THR A 225 4.79 -19.97 10.87
C THR A 225 3.82 -20.27 9.74
N ASN A 226 2.66 -20.83 10.09
CA ASN A 226 1.54 -21.03 9.18
C ASN A 226 0.47 -19.94 9.30
N GLU A 227 0.63 -19.01 10.24
CA GLU A 227 -0.33 -17.93 10.47
C GLU A 227 -0.22 -16.89 9.34
N PRO A 228 -1.29 -16.65 8.55
CA PRO A 228 -1.22 -15.74 7.41
C PRO A 228 -0.85 -14.31 7.79
N ARG A 229 -1.27 -13.87 8.98
CA ARG A 229 -0.91 -12.59 9.57
C ARG A 229 0.60 -12.44 9.72
N ASP A 230 1.24 -13.43 10.34
CA ASP A 230 2.68 -13.37 10.64
C ASP A 230 3.49 -13.42 9.36
N GLN A 231 3.07 -14.29 8.43
CA GLN A 231 3.65 -14.35 7.09
C GLN A 231 3.55 -12.99 6.39
N HIS A 232 2.39 -12.31 6.50
CA HIS A 232 2.20 -10.99 5.90
C HIS A 232 3.12 -9.94 6.51
N VAL A 233 3.15 -9.80 7.84
CA VAL A 233 3.98 -8.81 8.52
C VAL A 233 5.46 -9.02 8.20
N ILE A 234 5.95 -10.26 8.30
CA ILE A 234 7.36 -10.59 8.05
C ILE A 234 7.74 -10.29 6.59
N ILE A 235 6.98 -10.80 5.63
CA ILE A 235 7.31 -10.61 4.20
C ILE A 235 7.23 -9.13 3.84
N ASN A 236 6.20 -8.40 4.27
CA ASN A 236 6.06 -6.97 4.02
C ASN A 236 7.27 -6.19 4.58
N ASP A 237 7.65 -6.43 5.83
CA ASP A 237 8.72 -5.67 6.47
C ASP A 237 10.09 -5.97 5.84
N VAL A 238 10.38 -7.24 5.55
CA VAL A 238 11.61 -7.63 4.87
C VAL A 238 11.70 -6.98 3.49
N ARG A 239 10.66 -7.11 2.65
CA ARG A 239 10.64 -6.52 1.30
C ARG A 239 10.75 -5.00 1.34
N THR A 240 10.07 -4.35 2.29
CA THR A 240 10.11 -2.90 2.43
C THR A 240 11.50 -2.41 2.86
N VAL A 241 12.12 -3.04 3.86
CA VAL A 241 13.46 -2.66 4.32
C VAL A 241 14.49 -2.87 3.21
N LEU A 242 14.45 -4.01 2.52
CA LEU A 242 15.35 -4.28 1.39
C LEU A 242 15.17 -3.24 0.28
N LYS A 243 13.93 -2.92 -0.08
CA LYS A 243 13.64 -1.90 -1.08
C LYS A 243 14.19 -0.54 -0.65
N VAL A 244 13.94 -0.10 0.57
CA VAL A 244 14.43 1.19 1.07
C VAL A 244 15.95 1.25 1.08
N MET A 245 16.63 0.20 1.55
CA MET A 245 18.09 0.13 1.55
C MET A 245 18.68 0.14 0.14
N SER A 246 17.99 -0.48 -0.84
CA SER A 246 18.42 -0.42 -2.25
C SER A 246 18.36 0.97 -2.87
N LEU A 247 17.63 1.90 -2.26
CA LEU A 247 17.60 3.32 -2.64
C LEU A 247 18.73 4.13 -1.98
N GLY A 248 19.64 3.48 -1.22
CA GLY A 248 20.75 4.12 -0.51
C GLY A 248 20.40 4.58 0.92
N VAL A 249 19.21 4.25 1.42
CA VAL A 249 18.75 4.62 2.77
C VAL A 249 19.14 3.54 3.77
N LEU A 250 20.28 3.71 4.42
CA LEU A 250 20.84 2.71 5.33
C LEU A 250 20.46 2.99 6.80
N PRO A 251 20.35 1.95 7.67
CA PRO A 251 19.97 2.14 9.07
C PRO A 251 20.93 3.06 9.83
N ALA A 252 20.43 4.16 10.40
CA ALA A 252 21.22 5.10 11.21
C ALA A 252 20.35 5.78 12.29
N ALA A 253 20.90 6.79 12.98
CA ALA A 253 20.26 7.39 14.15
C ALA A 253 19.33 8.59 13.85
N LYS A 254 19.31 9.13 12.63
CA LYS A 254 18.59 10.36 12.30
C LYS A 254 17.78 10.25 11.01
N GLY A 255 16.67 10.97 10.94
CA GLY A 255 15.83 11.11 9.76
C GLY A 255 15.28 9.79 9.24
N ILE A 256 15.13 9.68 7.92
CA ILE A 256 14.69 8.47 7.23
C ILE A 256 15.49 7.22 7.61
N ASN A 257 16.78 7.38 7.90
CA ASN A 257 17.66 6.28 8.30
C ASN A 257 17.28 5.71 9.68
N SER A 258 16.76 6.54 10.61
CA SER A 258 16.24 6.03 11.88
C SER A 258 14.90 5.33 11.74
N GLU A 259 14.10 5.71 10.74
CA GLU A 259 12.86 5.03 10.40
C GLU A 259 13.12 3.61 9.91
N VAL A 260 14.14 3.41 9.06
CA VAL A 260 14.56 2.06 8.63
C VAL A 260 15.06 1.24 9.81
N LYS A 261 15.92 1.82 10.65
CA LYS A 261 16.42 1.15 11.86
C LYS A 261 15.28 0.74 12.80
N ARG A 262 14.26 1.59 12.95
CA ARG A 262 13.06 1.29 13.74
C ARG A 262 12.27 0.12 13.15
N LYS A 263 12.10 0.07 11.82
CA LYS A 263 11.39 -1.04 11.16
C LYS A 263 12.12 -2.38 11.32
N ILE A 264 13.45 -2.39 11.18
CA ILE A 264 14.27 -3.60 11.46
C ILE A 264 14.09 -4.07 12.90
N ARG A 265 14.07 -3.13 13.85
CA ARG A 265 13.84 -3.44 15.27
C ARG A 265 12.44 -3.99 15.52
N HIS A 266 11.42 -3.42 14.88
CA HIS A 266 10.04 -3.91 14.97
C HIS A 266 9.93 -5.33 14.41
N LEU A 267 10.50 -5.61 13.24
CA LEU A 267 10.55 -6.96 12.67
C LEU A 267 11.22 -7.95 13.63
N TYR A 268 12.36 -7.59 14.22
CA TYR A 268 13.04 -8.44 15.21
C TYR A 268 12.13 -8.79 16.40
N PHE A 269 11.50 -7.79 17.02
CA PHE A 269 10.64 -8.04 18.18
C PHE A 269 9.38 -8.80 17.80
N TYR A 270 8.73 -8.44 16.68
CA TYR A 270 7.57 -9.16 16.20
C TYR A 270 7.89 -10.64 16.01
N TYR A 271 8.98 -10.95 15.31
CA TYR A 271 9.39 -12.34 15.08
C TYR A 271 9.64 -13.09 16.40
N VAL A 272 10.40 -12.48 17.34
CA VAL A 272 10.75 -13.10 18.61
C VAL A 272 9.55 -13.38 19.52
N TYR A 273 8.53 -12.53 19.49
CA TYR A 273 7.36 -12.67 20.37
C TYR A 273 6.19 -13.44 19.75
N TYR A 274 6.04 -13.43 18.42
CA TYR A 274 4.89 -14.04 17.77
C TYR A 274 5.22 -15.27 16.91
N VAL A 275 6.49 -15.48 16.53
CA VAL A 275 6.88 -16.56 15.61
C VAL A 275 7.92 -17.49 16.22
N ASN A 276 9.17 -17.06 16.34
CA ASN A 276 10.24 -17.86 16.93
C ASN A 276 11.31 -16.96 17.57
N ASN A 277 11.94 -17.43 18.65
CA ASN A 277 12.98 -16.69 19.37
C ASN A 277 14.40 -16.88 18.80
N ASP A 278 14.55 -17.68 17.74
CA ASP A 278 15.83 -17.89 17.04
C ASP A 278 16.10 -16.80 15.99
N ILE A 279 17.20 -16.06 16.19
CA ILE A 279 17.62 -15.00 15.27
C ILE A 279 18.19 -15.55 13.95
N ASP A 280 18.80 -16.73 13.98
CA ASP A 280 19.42 -17.31 12.80
C ASP A 280 18.37 -17.74 11.78
N GLU A 281 17.19 -18.13 12.25
CA GLU A 281 16.01 -18.39 11.41
C GLU A 281 15.48 -17.11 10.74
N LEU A 282 15.33 -16.01 11.49
CA LEU A 282 14.94 -14.71 10.92
C LEU A 282 15.98 -14.19 9.92
N VAL A 283 17.27 -14.35 10.21
CA VAL A 283 18.36 -14.03 9.28
C VAL A 283 18.22 -14.87 8.00
N SER A 284 17.93 -16.17 8.13
CA SER A 284 17.69 -17.06 7.00
C SER A 284 16.49 -16.61 6.14
N VAL A 285 15.40 -16.13 6.76
CA VAL A 285 14.26 -15.54 6.04
C VAL A 285 14.70 -14.33 5.22
N VAL A 286 15.41 -13.38 5.84
CA VAL A 286 15.91 -12.17 5.17
C VAL A 286 16.79 -12.51 3.97
N GLU A 287 17.71 -13.46 4.13
CA GLU A 287 18.59 -13.90 3.05
C GLU A 287 17.84 -14.60 1.92
N GLN A 288 16.87 -15.47 2.23
CA GLN A 288 16.08 -16.18 1.22
C GLN A 288 15.22 -15.21 0.40
N ILE A 289 14.50 -14.30 1.06
CA ILE A 289 13.71 -13.25 0.39
C ILE A 289 14.63 -12.33 -0.42
N GLY A 290 15.75 -11.91 0.18
CA GLY A 290 16.73 -11.05 -0.46
C GLY A 290 17.31 -11.64 -1.75
N LYS A 291 17.61 -12.95 -1.75
CA LYS A 291 18.09 -13.70 -2.92
C LYS A 291 17.00 -13.84 -3.98
N ALA A 292 15.76 -14.13 -3.59
CA ALA A 292 14.62 -14.24 -4.51
C ALA A 292 14.37 -12.93 -5.27
N GLU A 293 14.45 -11.80 -4.56
CA GLU A 293 14.28 -10.44 -5.10
C GLU A 293 15.59 -9.86 -5.69
N LYS A 294 16.67 -10.64 -5.73
CA LYS A 294 17.97 -10.30 -6.34
C LYS A 294 18.67 -9.06 -5.74
N TYR A 295 18.53 -8.82 -4.44
CA TYR A 295 19.29 -7.78 -3.74
C TYR A 295 20.77 -8.14 -3.57
N SER A 296 21.64 -7.13 -3.47
CA SER A 296 23.08 -7.33 -3.32
C SER A 296 23.45 -7.93 -1.97
N ALA A 297 24.55 -8.70 -1.94
CA ALA A 297 25.06 -9.30 -0.71
C ALA A 297 25.36 -8.26 0.38
N ASP A 298 25.83 -7.06 0.01
CA ASP A 298 26.12 -5.98 0.95
C ASP A 298 24.85 -5.46 1.66
N ILE A 299 23.74 -5.31 0.94
CA ILE A 299 22.44 -4.93 1.54
C ILE A 299 21.99 -5.99 2.54
N LEU A 300 22.13 -7.27 2.19
CA LEU A 300 21.76 -8.38 3.07
C LEU A 300 22.65 -8.44 4.32
N ALA A 301 23.96 -8.22 4.17
CA ALA A 301 24.90 -8.15 5.28
C ALA A 301 24.51 -7.02 6.25
N ILE A 302 24.27 -5.81 5.75
CA ILE A 302 23.88 -4.66 6.59
C ILE A 302 22.57 -4.94 7.34
N PHE A 303 21.56 -5.54 6.68
CA PHE A 303 20.29 -5.85 7.33
C PHE A 303 20.49 -6.90 8.44
N THR A 304 21.13 -8.02 8.12
CA THR A 304 21.33 -9.12 9.08
C THR A 304 22.23 -8.72 10.26
N GLU A 305 23.25 -7.89 10.04
CA GLU A 305 24.06 -7.29 11.10
C GLU A 305 23.22 -6.39 12.03
N ASN A 306 22.31 -5.58 11.48
CA ASN A 306 21.41 -4.75 12.29
C ASN A 306 20.43 -5.60 13.12
N LEU A 307 19.94 -6.72 12.59
CA LEU A 307 19.11 -7.67 13.35
C LEU A 307 19.91 -8.26 14.52
N ARG A 308 21.13 -8.74 14.28
CA ARG A 308 22.02 -9.29 15.33
C ARG A 308 22.40 -8.24 16.37
N ALA A 309 22.69 -7.01 15.94
CA ALA A 309 22.96 -5.89 16.84
C ALA A 309 21.74 -5.57 17.72
N THR A 310 20.53 -5.61 17.15
CA THR A 310 19.28 -5.43 17.89
C THR A 310 19.11 -6.50 18.96
N GLN A 311 19.33 -7.78 18.64
CA GLN A 311 19.29 -8.87 19.62
C GLN A 311 20.30 -8.67 20.75
N LYS A 312 21.55 -8.34 20.43
CA LYS A 312 22.61 -8.10 21.41
C LYS A 312 22.23 -6.98 22.38
N ASN A 313 21.75 -5.86 21.85
CA ASN A 313 21.34 -4.70 22.64
C ASN A 313 20.13 -5.03 23.53
N TYR A 314 19.14 -5.74 22.98
CA TYR A 314 17.97 -6.18 23.73
C TYR A 314 18.34 -7.11 24.91
N ARG A 315 19.20 -8.11 24.68
CA ARG A 315 19.69 -9.01 25.75
C ARG A 315 20.41 -8.23 26.85
N ALA A 316 21.20 -7.22 26.51
CA ALA A 316 21.86 -6.34 27.49
C ALA A 316 20.85 -5.47 28.27
N ALA A 317 19.85 -4.93 27.59
CA ALA A 317 18.77 -4.16 28.21
C ALA A 317 17.99 -5.01 29.22
N VAL A 318 17.55 -6.22 28.84
CA VAL A 318 16.83 -7.14 29.73
C VAL A 318 17.65 -7.50 30.98
N LYS A 319 18.95 -7.79 30.82
CA LYS A 319 19.85 -8.01 31.97
C LYS A 319 19.89 -6.80 32.91
N THR A 320 19.88 -5.59 32.35
CA THR A 320 19.89 -4.35 33.13
C THR A 320 18.57 -4.14 33.87
N VAL A 321 17.43 -4.36 33.20
CA VAL A 321 16.09 -4.30 33.82
C VAL A 321 16.00 -5.25 35.01
N LYS A 322 16.42 -6.51 34.83
CA LYS A 322 16.42 -7.52 35.91
C LYS A 322 17.35 -7.16 37.05
N LYS A 323 18.58 -6.70 36.75
CA LYS A 323 19.57 -6.33 37.77
C LYS A 323 19.16 -5.12 38.60
N LYS A 324 18.55 -4.11 37.96
CA LYS A 324 18.17 -2.85 38.60
C LYS A 324 16.71 -2.79 39.05
N ASN A 325 15.93 -3.84 38.79
CA ASN A 325 14.49 -3.89 39.03
C ASN A 325 13.75 -2.66 38.47
N LEU A 326 14.05 -2.30 37.21
CA LEU A 326 13.47 -1.11 36.57
C LEU A 326 11.98 -1.30 36.31
N THR A 327 11.19 -0.25 36.52
CA THR A 327 9.78 -0.23 36.11
C THR A 327 9.65 -0.29 34.59
N ARG A 328 8.47 -0.68 34.12
CA ARG A 328 8.13 -0.72 32.69
C ARG A 328 8.43 0.61 32.00
N GLU A 329 7.96 1.71 32.56
CA GLU A 329 8.08 3.05 31.97
C GLU A 329 9.56 3.44 31.79
N VAL A 330 10.40 3.10 32.76
CA VAL A 330 11.84 3.39 32.71
C VAL A 330 12.55 2.48 31.71
N ALA A 331 12.21 1.19 31.67
CA ALA A 331 12.80 0.25 30.72
C ALA A 331 12.44 0.59 29.26
N GLN A 332 11.22 1.04 29.01
CA GLN A 332 10.77 1.48 27.69
C GLN A 332 11.48 2.77 27.28
N SER A 333 11.38 3.82 28.11
CA SER A 333 11.92 5.14 27.78
C SER A 333 13.45 5.16 27.66
N SER A 334 14.15 4.41 28.52
CA SER A 334 15.62 4.50 28.63
C SER A 334 16.38 3.40 27.90
N LEU A 335 15.77 2.22 27.75
CA LEU A 335 16.43 1.05 27.15
C LEU A 335 15.69 0.53 25.89
N GLY A 336 14.50 1.06 25.60
CA GLY A 336 13.65 0.63 24.49
C GLY A 336 13.25 -0.85 24.58
N VAL A 337 13.09 -1.38 25.79
CA VAL A 337 12.49 -2.71 25.95
C VAL A 337 11.03 -2.62 25.50
N PRO A 338 10.55 -3.49 24.60
CA PRO A 338 9.19 -3.44 24.09
C PRO A 338 8.17 -3.92 25.14
N ASP A 339 6.90 -3.57 24.98
CA ASP A 339 5.82 -3.93 25.90
C ASP A 339 5.61 -5.44 26.02
N GLU A 340 5.82 -6.17 24.92
CA GLU A 340 5.70 -7.63 24.88
C GLU A 340 6.62 -8.35 25.87
N TYR A 341 7.73 -7.71 26.30
CA TYR A 341 8.59 -8.25 27.37
C TYR A 341 7.85 -8.38 28.71
N TYR A 342 6.90 -7.48 28.98
CA TYR A 342 6.13 -7.43 30.21
C TYR A 342 4.83 -8.26 30.15
N GLY A 343 4.63 -9.04 29.07
CA GLY A 343 3.42 -9.83 28.87
C GLY A 343 2.27 -9.03 28.25
N ASP A 344 2.49 -7.76 27.93
CA ASP A 344 1.56 -6.94 27.14
C ASP A 344 1.77 -7.26 25.66
N PHE A 345 1.29 -8.45 25.28
CA PHE A 345 1.13 -8.80 23.88
C PHE A 345 0.07 -7.88 23.28
N LEU A 346 0.10 -7.69 21.96
CA LEU A 346 -0.90 -6.89 21.24
C LEU A 346 -2.29 -7.54 21.41
N HIS A 347 -2.98 -7.20 22.49
CA HIS A 347 -4.21 -7.86 22.97
C HIS A 347 -5.45 -7.54 22.12
N ASN A 348 -5.35 -6.60 21.17
CA ASN A 348 -6.47 -6.17 20.33
C ASN A 348 -6.28 -6.49 18.84
N TRP A 349 -5.50 -7.51 18.48
CA TRP A 349 -5.28 -7.84 17.06
C TRP A 349 -6.14 -8.96 16.47
N HIS A 350 -7.03 -9.56 17.28
CA HIS A 350 -7.85 -10.70 16.87
C HIS A 350 -9.32 -10.36 16.56
N SER A 351 -9.77 -9.09 16.71
CA SER A 351 -11.22 -8.78 16.69
C SER A 351 -11.77 -8.13 15.43
N GLU A 352 -11.01 -7.97 14.34
CA GLU A 352 -11.51 -7.29 13.13
C GLU A 352 -11.37 -8.10 11.82
N TYR A 353 -11.25 -9.43 11.88
CA TYR A 353 -11.31 -10.31 10.69
C TYR A 353 -12.64 -11.02 10.50
N ASP A 354 -13.74 -10.44 10.99
CA ASP A 354 -15.06 -10.77 10.49
C ASP A 354 -15.28 -9.99 9.18
N PHE A 355 -15.02 -10.67 8.05
CA PHE A 355 -15.36 -10.21 6.70
C PHE A 355 -16.81 -10.47 6.35
#